data_AF-A0AAW2L9L2-F1
#
_entry.id   AF-A0AAW2L9L2-F1
#
_cell.length_a   1.000
_cell.length_b   1.000
_cell.length_c   1.000
_cell.angle_alpha   90.00
_cell.angle_beta   90.00
_cell.angle_gamma   90.00
#
_symmetry.space_group_name_H-M   'P 1'
#
loop_
_entity.id
_entity.type
_entity.pdbx_description
1 polymer ?
#
loop_
_entity_poly.entity_id
_entity_poly.type
_entity_poly.pdbx_seq_one_letter_code
_entity_poly.pdbx_strand_id
1 'polypeptide(L)'
;MASSFDRWEKDPFFSAAEEVQESADRMESTYRTWIHAKKDTAGAWNLDELRRDLQTTLGTTKWQLEEFGRAVRSSYTSSSSGDDAKDRHHDFIIAIEDQITKVQSTLNEPAVSQGKPPLPWVRLDEGERNELAMFLSGNHHITQQTL
;
A
#
# COMPACT_ATOMS: atom_id res chain seq x y z
N MET A 1 -18.94 -8.22 31.47
CA MET A 1 -18.55 -8.45 30.06
C MET A 1 -17.48 -7.42 29.75
N ALA A 2 -16.23 -7.84 29.51
CA ALA A 2 -15.22 -6.90 29.03
C ALA A 2 -15.63 -6.44 27.63
N SER A 3 -15.55 -5.14 27.35
CA SER A 3 -15.79 -4.62 26.01
C SER A 3 -14.72 -5.17 25.06
N SER A 4 -14.96 -5.17 23.75
CA SER A 4 -13.95 -5.54 22.75
C SER A 4 -12.66 -4.73 22.90
N PHE A 5 -12.78 -3.47 23.36
CA PHE A 5 -11.67 -2.57 23.65
C PHE A 5 -10.82 -3.03 24.85
N ASP A 6 -11.44 -3.42 25.97
CA ASP A 6 -10.71 -3.92 27.16
C ASP A 6 -9.84 -5.14 26.84
N ARG A 7 -10.29 -5.96 25.87
CA ARG A 7 -9.58 -7.15 25.41
C ARG A 7 -8.38 -6.81 24.54
N TRP A 8 -8.49 -5.74 23.74
CA TRP A 8 -7.39 -5.20 22.96
C TRP A 8 -6.35 -4.53 23.86
N GLU A 9 -6.75 -3.79 24.89
CA GLU A 9 -5.82 -3.12 25.80
C GLU A 9 -4.86 -4.09 26.53
N LYS A 10 -5.23 -5.36 26.68
CA LYS A 10 -4.37 -6.41 27.28
C LYS A 10 -3.63 -7.26 26.24
N ASP A 11 -3.83 -6.99 24.96
CA ASP A 11 -3.25 -7.77 23.88
C ASP A 11 -1.78 -7.36 23.65
N PRO A 12 -0.81 -8.30 23.60
CA PRO A 12 0.58 -8.00 23.28
C PRO A 12 0.75 -7.30 21.92
N PHE A 13 -0.19 -7.48 20.99
CA PHE A 13 -0.17 -6.88 19.66
C PHE A 13 -0.92 -5.55 19.57
N PHE A 14 -1.47 -5.04 20.67
CA PHE A 14 -2.28 -3.81 20.67
C PHE A 14 -1.55 -2.61 20.05
N SER A 15 -0.32 -2.32 20.51
CA SER A 15 0.45 -1.18 19.99
C SER A 15 0.74 -1.32 18.50
N ALA A 16 1.01 -2.53 18.01
CA ALA A 16 1.22 -2.76 16.58
C ALA A 16 -0.08 -2.62 15.77
N ALA A 17 -1.22 -3.05 16.32
CA ALA A 17 -2.52 -2.86 15.69
C ALA A 17 -2.92 -1.37 15.65
N GLU A 18 -2.61 -0.61 16.69
CA GLU A 18 -2.84 0.84 16.75
C GLU A 18 -2.04 1.56 15.66
N GLU A 19 -0.75 1.24 15.48
CA GLU A 19 0.06 1.80 14.41
C GLU A 19 -0.50 1.51 13.01
N VAL A 20 -0.98 0.28 12.79
CA VAL A 20 -1.64 -0.11 11.52
C VAL A 20 -2.93 0.69 11.32
N GLN A 21 -3.74 0.84 12.36
CA GLN A 21 -5.01 1.58 12.28
C GLN A 21 -4.76 3.08 12.02
N GLU A 22 -3.80 3.70 12.70
CA GLU A 22 -3.49 5.11 12.45
C GLU A 22 -3.01 5.34 11.01
N SER A 23 -2.23 4.43 10.46
CA SER A 23 -1.81 4.51 9.06
C SER A 23 -2.97 4.32 8.09
N ALA A 24 -3.89 3.41 8.40
CA ALA A 24 -5.13 3.23 7.63
C ALA A 24 -6.00 4.50 7.68
N ASP A 25 -6.13 5.14 8.84
CA ASP A 25 -6.87 6.41 8.99
C ASP A 25 -6.22 7.55 8.19
N ARG A 26 -4.87 7.64 8.20
CA ARG A 26 -4.12 8.59 7.38
C ARG A 26 -4.33 8.32 5.88
N MET A 27 -4.24 7.06 5.46
CA MET A 27 -4.53 6.64 4.09
C MET A 27 -5.96 7.02 3.68
N GLU A 28 -6.96 6.76 4.53
CA GLU A 28 -8.35 7.10 4.24
C GLU A 28 -8.56 8.62 4.15
N SER A 29 -7.94 9.40 5.05
CA SER A 29 -8.00 10.87 5.02
C SER A 29 -7.44 11.42 3.70
N THR A 30 -6.25 10.96 3.30
CA THR A 30 -5.63 11.35 2.02
C THR A 30 -6.47 10.90 0.85
N TYR A 31 -7.07 9.70 0.91
CA TYR A 31 -7.96 9.17 -0.12
C TYR A 31 -9.20 10.04 -0.32
N ARG A 32 -9.88 10.40 0.76
CA ARG A 32 -11.06 11.29 0.73
C ARG A 32 -10.68 12.64 0.11
N THR A 33 -9.57 13.22 0.56
CA THR A 33 -9.04 14.50 0.03
C THR A 33 -8.77 14.40 -1.48
N TRP A 34 -8.10 13.35 -1.93
CA TRP A 34 -7.81 13.12 -3.35
C TRP A 34 -9.08 12.95 -4.19
N ILE A 35 -10.09 12.22 -3.70
CA ILE A 35 -11.39 12.07 -4.38
C ILE A 35 -12.13 13.40 -4.48
N HIS A 36 -12.07 14.24 -3.43
CA HIS A 36 -12.66 15.57 -3.47
C HIS A 36 -11.94 16.46 -4.49
N ALA A 37 -10.60 16.49 -4.47
CA ALA A 37 -9.79 17.24 -5.43
C ALA A 37 -10.04 16.78 -6.89
N LYS A 38 -10.24 15.48 -7.13
CA LYS A 38 -10.56 14.93 -8.46
C LYS A 38 -11.91 15.43 -9.00
N LYS A 39 -12.86 15.77 -8.12
CA LYS A 39 -14.20 16.27 -8.47
C LYS A 39 -14.28 17.79 -8.54
N ASP A 40 -13.47 18.49 -7.77
CA ASP A 40 -13.43 19.96 -7.74
C ASP A 40 -12.58 20.51 -8.88
N THR A 41 -13.23 20.84 -10.00
CA THR A 41 -12.58 21.40 -11.19
C THR A 41 -12.22 22.89 -11.06
N ALA A 42 -12.62 23.56 -9.98
CA ALA A 42 -12.40 24.99 -9.75
C ALA A 42 -11.25 25.27 -8.77
N GLY A 43 -10.91 24.31 -7.91
CA GLY A 43 -9.81 24.42 -6.96
C GLY A 43 -8.43 24.23 -7.59
N ALA A 44 -7.46 25.03 -7.14
CA ALA A 44 -6.04 24.88 -7.47
C ALA A 44 -5.41 23.70 -6.70
N TRP A 45 -5.93 22.49 -6.88
CA TRP A 45 -5.42 21.29 -6.23
C TRP A 45 -4.24 20.71 -7.00
N ASN A 46 -3.17 20.35 -6.30
CA ASN A 46 -2.08 19.57 -6.87
C ASN A 46 -2.43 18.08 -6.85
N LEU A 47 -3.19 17.62 -7.84
CA LEU A 47 -3.68 16.24 -7.90
C LEU A 47 -2.56 15.19 -7.95
N ASP A 48 -1.43 15.53 -8.58
CA ASP A 48 -0.27 14.64 -8.69
C ASP A 48 0.44 14.48 -7.34
N GLU A 49 0.55 15.55 -6.54
CA GLU A 49 1.07 15.51 -5.17
C GLU A 49 0.15 14.69 -4.26
N LEU A 50 -1.16 14.97 -4.27
CA LEU A 50 -2.14 14.19 -3.50
C LEU A 50 -2.14 12.71 -3.88
N ARG A 51 -1.94 12.38 -5.17
CA ARG A 51 -1.82 11.00 -5.63
C ARG A 51 -0.56 10.32 -5.10
N ARG A 52 0.59 11.02 -5.07
CA ARG A 52 1.85 10.50 -4.51
C ARG A 52 1.76 10.29 -3.00
N ASP A 53 1.14 11.22 -2.30
CA ASP A 53 0.90 11.11 -0.85
C ASP A 53 -0.02 9.93 -0.54
N LEU A 54 -1.07 9.74 -1.34
CA LEU A 54 -1.96 8.60 -1.23
C LEU A 54 -1.24 7.28 -1.50
N GLN A 55 -0.39 7.22 -2.52
CA GLN A 55 0.43 6.04 -2.81
C GLN A 55 1.41 5.72 -1.66
N THR A 56 1.98 6.76 -1.04
CA THR A 56 2.91 6.62 0.10
C THR A 56 2.18 6.05 1.31
N THR A 57 1.07 6.67 1.72
CA THR A 57 0.27 6.22 2.86
C THR A 57 -0.32 4.81 2.65
N LEU A 58 -0.77 4.49 1.43
CA LEU A 58 -1.19 3.13 1.05
C LEU A 58 -0.04 2.11 1.19
N GLY A 59 1.16 2.47 0.73
CA GLY A 59 2.34 1.61 0.84
C GLY A 59 2.72 1.34 2.30
N THR A 60 2.73 2.38 3.13
CA THR A 60 3.00 2.26 4.58
C THR A 60 1.98 1.36 5.26
N THR A 61 0.69 1.57 5.00
CA THR A 61 -0.40 0.78 5.61
C THR A 61 -0.28 -0.70 5.26
N LYS A 62 -0.02 -1.01 3.98
CA LYS A 62 0.21 -2.39 3.52
C LYS A 62 1.36 -3.05 4.25
N TRP A 63 2.52 -2.39 4.28
CA TRP A 63 3.71 -2.95 4.90
C TRP A 63 3.51 -3.20 6.40
N GLN A 64 2.91 -2.24 7.12
CA GLN A 64 2.63 -2.43 8.55
C GLN A 64 1.64 -3.57 8.80
N LEU A 65 0.60 -3.71 7.95
CA LEU A 65 -0.36 -4.79 8.06
C LEU A 65 0.27 -6.17 7.78
N GLU A 66 1.14 -6.25 6.77
CA GLU A 66 1.89 -7.47 6.44
C GLU A 66 2.80 -7.89 7.61
N GLU A 67 3.53 -6.94 8.20
CA GLU A 67 4.40 -7.20 9.35
C GLU A 67 3.60 -7.59 10.59
N PHE A 68 2.48 -6.90 10.86
CA PHE A 68 1.54 -7.28 11.92
C PHE A 68 1.07 -8.72 11.75
N GLY A 69 0.59 -9.07 10.56
CA GLY A 69 0.15 -10.43 10.25
C GLY A 69 1.26 -11.47 10.39
N ARG A 70 2.50 -11.16 9.98
CA ARG A 70 3.66 -12.04 10.15
C ARG A 70 3.99 -12.27 11.63
N ALA A 71 3.95 -11.22 12.45
CA ALA A 71 4.23 -11.30 13.88
C ALA A 71 3.16 -12.12 14.62
N VAL A 72 1.88 -11.86 14.34
CA VAL A 72 0.74 -12.59 14.89
C VAL A 72 0.82 -14.08 14.53
N ARG A 73 1.02 -14.42 13.25
CA ARG A 73 1.16 -15.83 12.82
C ARG A 73 2.31 -16.54 13.51
N SER A 74 3.45 -15.86 13.70
CA SER A 74 4.62 -16.44 14.34
C SER A 74 4.37 -16.76 15.82
N SER A 75 3.62 -15.90 16.53
CA SER A 75 3.28 -16.09 17.95
C SER A 75 2.37 -17.30 18.22
N TYR A 76 1.46 -17.62 17.30
CA TYR A 76 0.51 -18.72 17.47
C TYR A 76 1.08 -20.11 17.24
N THR A 77 2.23 -20.24 16.61
CA THR A 77 2.90 -21.53 16.41
C THR A 77 3.38 -22.17 17.71
N SER A 78 3.46 -21.38 18.80
CA SER A 78 4.13 -21.76 20.06
C SER A 78 3.21 -21.88 21.27
N SER A 79 1.94 -21.47 21.18
CA SER A 79 1.05 -21.36 22.36
C SER A 79 -0.38 -21.84 22.05
N SER A 80 -0.94 -22.70 22.91
CA SER A 80 -2.34 -23.12 22.92
C SER A 80 -3.32 -22.03 23.41
N SER A 81 -2.91 -20.77 23.38
CA SER A 81 -3.64 -19.64 23.94
C SER A 81 -4.69 -19.11 22.96
N GLY A 82 -5.96 -19.25 23.36
CA GLY A 82 -7.11 -18.40 23.03
C GLY A 82 -7.51 -18.27 21.55
N ASP A 83 -8.44 -19.13 21.10
CA ASP A 83 -9.18 -19.02 19.83
C ASP A 83 -9.66 -17.59 19.55
N ASP A 84 -10.19 -16.97 20.59
CA ASP A 84 -10.81 -15.64 20.60
C ASP A 84 -9.82 -14.45 20.40
N ALA A 85 -8.50 -14.64 20.56
CA ALA A 85 -7.51 -13.62 20.17
C ALA A 85 -7.10 -13.76 18.70
N LYS A 86 -7.05 -15.01 18.20
CA LYS A 86 -6.75 -15.30 16.79
C LYS A 86 -7.82 -14.71 15.89
N ASP A 87 -9.08 -14.94 16.24
CA ASP A 87 -10.23 -14.42 15.50
C ASP A 87 -10.20 -12.88 15.44
N ARG A 88 -9.94 -12.20 16.56
CA ARG A 88 -9.83 -10.73 16.58
C ARG A 88 -8.73 -10.20 15.68
N HIS A 89 -7.53 -10.80 15.70
CA HIS A 89 -6.45 -10.38 14.81
C HIS A 89 -6.77 -10.66 13.34
N HIS A 90 -7.46 -11.77 13.06
CA HIS A 90 -7.91 -12.09 11.72
C HIS A 90 -8.95 -11.08 11.21
N ASP A 91 -9.97 -10.79 12.02
CA ASP A 91 -11.00 -9.79 11.71
C ASP A 91 -10.39 -8.41 11.48
N PHE A 92 -9.42 -8.01 12.32
CA PHE A 92 -8.67 -6.78 12.13
C PHE A 92 -7.93 -6.75 10.79
N ILE A 93 -7.24 -7.84 10.44
CA ILE A 93 -6.51 -7.92 9.18
C ILE A 93 -7.47 -7.77 7.99
N ILE A 94 -8.58 -8.53 7.98
CA ILE A 94 -9.59 -8.45 6.92
C ILE A 94 -10.11 -7.01 6.77
N ALA A 95 -10.45 -6.37 7.89
CA ALA A 95 -11.00 -5.02 7.87
C ALA A 95 -10.04 -3.99 7.25
N ILE A 96 -8.73 -4.08 7.53
CA ILE A 96 -7.74 -3.18 6.93
C ILE A 96 -7.46 -3.57 5.47
N GLU A 97 -7.42 -4.87 5.13
CA GLU A 97 -7.28 -5.35 3.75
C GLU A 97 -8.40 -4.85 2.84
N ASP A 98 -9.64 -4.83 3.33
CA ASP A 98 -10.79 -4.29 2.61
C ASP A 98 -10.63 -2.79 2.31
N GLN A 99 -10.14 -2.01 3.29
CA GLN A 99 -9.85 -0.59 3.10
C GLN A 99 -8.74 -0.37 2.07
N ILE A 100 -7.63 -1.12 2.16
CA ILE A 100 -6.52 -1.09 1.20
C ILE A 100 -7.03 -1.43 -0.20
N THR A 101 -7.82 -2.49 -0.34
CA THR A 101 -8.35 -2.96 -1.63
C THR A 101 -9.24 -1.93 -2.28
N LYS A 102 -10.10 -1.26 -1.50
CA LYS A 102 -10.95 -0.16 -1.97
C LYS A 102 -10.13 1.02 -2.52
N VAL A 103 -9.12 1.46 -1.77
CA VAL A 103 -8.25 2.57 -2.19
C VAL A 103 -7.45 2.18 -3.44
N GLN A 104 -6.85 0.99 -3.44
CA GLN A 104 -6.05 0.48 -4.54
C GLN A 104 -6.85 0.34 -5.83
N SER A 105 -8.08 -0.18 -5.75
CA SER A 105 -8.95 -0.32 -6.93
C SER A 105 -9.24 1.03 -7.57
N THR A 106 -9.45 2.06 -6.76
CA THR A 106 -9.73 3.42 -7.24
C THR A 106 -8.49 4.11 -7.83
N LEU A 107 -7.29 3.82 -7.32
CA LEU A 107 -6.03 4.29 -7.89
C LEU A 107 -5.68 3.63 -9.22
N ASN A 108 -6.06 2.36 -9.39
CA ASN A 108 -5.81 1.56 -10.59
C ASN A 108 -6.88 1.74 -11.66
N GLU A 109 -8.04 2.32 -11.33
CA GLU A 109 -9.05 2.67 -12.30
C GLU A 109 -8.40 3.57 -13.37
N PRO A 110 -8.34 3.12 -14.65
CA PRO A 110 -7.78 3.94 -15.70
C PRO A 110 -8.55 5.26 -15.71
N ALA A 111 -7.84 6.37 -15.77
CA ALA A 111 -8.48 7.67 -15.97
C ALA A 111 -9.24 7.59 -17.30
N VAL A 112 -10.54 7.24 -17.24
CA VAL A 112 -11.43 7.30 -18.39
C VAL A 112 -11.47 8.77 -18.79
N SER A 113 -10.69 9.09 -19.82
CA SER A 113 -10.76 10.30 -20.61
C SER A 113 -10.60 11.61 -19.82
N GLN A 114 -9.38 11.92 -19.39
CA GLN A 114 -8.90 13.30 -19.43
C GLN A 114 -7.91 13.37 -20.59
N GLY A 115 -8.27 14.05 -21.67
CA GLY A 115 -7.56 14.16 -22.95
C GLY A 115 -6.19 14.86 -22.88
N LYS A 116 -5.43 14.62 -21.81
CA LYS A 116 -4.00 14.93 -21.74
C LYS A 116 -3.28 13.71 -22.35
N PRO A 117 -2.41 13.89 -23.36
CA PRO A 117 -1.52 12.79 -23.76
C PRO A 117 -0.82 12.27 -22.51
N PRO A 118 -0.49 10.96 -22.44
CA PRO A 118 0.30 10.43 -21.34
C PRO A 118 1.50 11.36 -21.15
N LEU A 119 1.75 11.81 -19.91
CA LEU A 119 3.03 12.42 -19.55
C LEU A 119 4.12 11.56 -20.22
N PRO A 120 5.15 12.16 -20.85
CA PRO A 120 6.15 11.41 -21.57
C PRO A 120 7.05 10.66 -20.58
N TRP A 121 6.50 9.61 -19.97
CA TRP A 121 7.27 8.46 -19.56
C TRP A 121 8.04 8.05 -20.79
N VAL A 122 9.37 8.07 -20.67
CA VAL A 122 10.31 7.87 -21.78
C VAL A 122 9.77 6.76 -22.67
N ARG A 123 9.34 7.12 -23.89
CA ARG A 123 8.84 6.16 -24.86
C ARG A 123 10.06 5.43 -25.40
N LEU A 124 10.51 4.46 -24.62
CA LEU A 124 11.58 3.57 -25.00
C LEU A 124 11.11 2.78 -26.22
N ASP A 125 11.84 2.91 -27.31
CA ASP A 125 11.68 2.03 -28.45
C ASP A 125 12.13 0.60 -28.09
N GLU A 126 11.89 -0.35 -29.00
CA GLU A 126 12.16 -1.76 -28.74
C GLU A 126 13.64 -2.05 -28.47
N GLY A 127 14.55 -1.29 -29.09
CA GLY A 127 15.98 -1.37 -28.83
C GLY A 127 16.32 -0.89 -27.42
N GLU A 128 15.84 0.29 -27.04
CA GLU A 128 16.10 0.86 -25.71
C GLU A 128 15.53 -0.02 -24.58
N ARG A 129 14.38 -0.66 -24.80
CA ARG A 129 13.79 -1.64 -23.85
C ARG A 129 14.67 -2.88 -23.70
N ASN A 130 15.22 -3.40 -24.80
CA ASN A 130 16.10 -4.55 -24.75
C ASN A 130 17.42 -4.22 -24.06
N GLU A 131 18.00 -3.04 -24.31
CA GLU A 131 19.22 -2.59 -23.63
C GLU A 131 19.01 -2.42 -22.12
N LEU A 132 17.89 -1.80 -21.72
CA LEU A 132 17.53 -1.69 -20.30
C LEU A 132 17.27 -3.05 -19.67
N ALA A 133 16.62 -3.98 -20.37
CA ALA A 133 16.42 -5.34 -19.89
C ALA A 133 17.76 -6.07 -19.70
N MET A 134 18.69 -5.95 -20.65
CA MET A 134 20.05 -6.51 -20.55
C MET A 134 20.87 -5.88 -19.42
N PHE A 135 20.72 -4.58 -19.19
CA PHE A 135 21.33 -3.89 -18.05
C PHE A 135 20.81 -4.43 -16.72
N LEU A 136 19.49 -4.49 -16.55
CA LEU A 136 18.86 -4.96 -15.30
C LEU A 136 19.07 -6.47 -15.07
N SER A 137 19.21 -7.26 -16.13
CA SER A 137 19.51 -8.70 -16.03
C SER A 137 20.99 -8.98 -15.82
N GLY A 138 21.86 -7.97 -15.79
CA GLY A 138 23.30 -8.13 -15.62
C GLY A 138 24.04 -8.70 -16.84
N ASN A 139 23.40 -8.78 -18.01
CA ASN A 139 23.95 -9.38 -19.24
C ASN A 139 24.65 -8.34 -20.14
N HIS A 140 25.33 -7.36 -19.55
CA HIS A 140 26.17 -6.45 -20.32
C HIS A 140 27.41 -7.20 -20.81
N HIS A 141 27.42 -7.58 -22.10
CA HIS A 141 28.64 -8.02 -22.77
C HIS A 141 29.62 -6.85 -22.82
N ILE A 142 30.54 -6.80 -21.86
CA ILE A 142 31.73 -5.98 -21.95
C ILE A 142 32.62 -6.65 -22.99
N THR A 143 32.44 -6.30 -24.26
CA THR A 143 33.34 -6.75 -25.32
C THR A 143 34.66 -6.00 -25.13
N GLN A 144 35.57 -6.60 -24.36
CA GLN A 144 36.97 -6.16 -24.32
C GLN A 144 37.54 -6.36 -25.73
N GLN A 145 37.72 -5.26 -26.46
CA GLN A 145 38.57 -5.25 -27.64
C GLN A 145 39.99 -5.54 -27.18
N THR A 146 40.49 -6.72 -27.53
CA THR A 146 41.90 -7.06 -27.39
C THR A 146 42.54 -6.75 -28.73
N LEU A 147 43.45 -5.77 -28.72
CA LEU A 147 44.37 -5.47 -29.82
C LEU A 147 45.34 -6.64 -30.05
#